data_AF-A0A067DZQ1-F1
#
_entry.id   AF-A0A067DZQ1-F1
#
_cell.length_a   1.000
_cell.length_b   1.000
_cell.length_c   1.000
_cell.angle_alpha   90.00
_cell.angle_beta   90.00
_cell.angle_gamma   90.00
#
_symmetry.space_group_name_H-M   'P 1'
#
loop_
_entity.id
_entity.type
_entity.pdbx_description
1 polymer ?
#
loop_
_entity_poly.entity_id
_entity_poly.type
_entity_poly.pdbx_seq_one_letter_code
_entity_poly.pdbx_strand_id
1 'polypeptide(L)'
;MSLFDDYLKSWDKRNPGLPRPRLFTVGRLDVATTGLIIVTNDGDFAQAVSHPSSKLQKEYIATIDGAVNKRHLIAISEGTVIEGTHCTPDVVELLPPQPDIPRPRIRIVVHEGRNHEVRELVKNAGLKLYSLKRLRIGGFRLPSDLGIGMHVELKQSDLKLMGWKS
;
A
#
# COMPACT_ATOMS: atom_id res chain seq x y z
N MET A 1 23.66 6.23 -6.58
CA MET A 1 22.94 7.07 -5.59
C MET A 1 21.89 6.17 -4.95
N SER A 2 21.93 5.97 -3.64
CA SER A 2 20.89 5.23 -2.93
C SER A 2 19.65 6.10 -2.76
N LEU A 3 18.48 5.45 -2.66
CA LEU A 3 17.17 6.09 -2.53
C LEU A 3 17.10 7.13 -1.39
N PHE A 4 17.92 6.97 -0.34
CA PHE A 4 17.89 7.77 0.88
C PHE A 4 19.15 8.62 1.09
N ASP A 5 19.98 8.82 0.06
CA ASP A 5 21.24 9.57 0.20
C ASP A 5 21.00 11.00 0.70
N ASP A 6 19.97 11.66 0.20
CA ASP A 6 19.63 13.04 0.60
C ASP A 6 19.08 13.11 2.03
N TYR A 7 18.30 12.10 2.44
CA TYR A 7 17.87 11.94 3.84
C TYR A 7 19.07 11.74 4.77
N LEU A 8 20.00 10.85 4.42
CA LEU A 8 21.18 10.54 5.24
C LEU A 8 22.13 11.73 5.36
N LYS A 9 22.33 12.51 4.29
CA LYS A 9 23.08 13.79 4.37
C LYS A 9 22.42 14.76 5.35
N SER A 10 21.09 14.83 5.32
CA SER A 10 20.31 15.70 6.21
C SER A 10 20.30 15.19 7.66
N TRP A 11 20.38 13.87 7.87
CA TRP A 11 20.56 13.26 9.19
C TRP A 11 21.91 13.65 9.79
N ASP A 12 23.01 13.48 9.04
CA ASP A 12 24.37 13.76 9.51
C ASP A 12 24.51 15.23 9.95
N LYS A 13 23.85 16.15 9.24
CA LYS A 13 23.82 17.58 9.59
C LYS A 13 23.02 17.86 10.88
N ARG A 14 21.89 17.17 11.08
CA ARG A 14 21.01 17.36 12.26
C ARG A 14 21.53 16.66 13.52
N ASN A 15 22.30 15.59 13.36
CA ASN A 15 22.71 14.70 14.43
C ASN A 15 24.25 14.49 14.42
N PRO A 16 25.03 15.57 14.61
CA PRO A 16 26.49 15.47 14.56
C PRO A 16 27.01 14.51 15.63
N GLY A 17 27.86 13.57 15.23
CA GLY A 17 28.47 12.58 16.13
C GLY A 17 27.60 11.36 16.43
N LEU A 18 26.35 11.32 15.98
CA LEU A 18 25.50 10.13 16.08
C LEU A 18 25.65 9.22 14.86
N PRO A 19 25.59 7.90 15.02
CA PRO A 19 25.60 6.98 13.89
C PRO A 19 24.35 7.18 13.02
N ARG A 20 24.50 6.89 11.73
CA ARG A 20 23.36 6.86 10.81
C ARG A 20 22.34 5.82 11.26
N PRO A 21 21.03 6.13 11.16
CA PRO A 21 20.01 5.23 11.64
C PRO A 21 19.87 4.07 10.65
N ARG A 22 19.51 2.91 11.17
CA ARG A 22 19.07 1.80 10.33
C ARG A 22 17.64 2.07 9.87
N LEU A 23 17.45 2.18 8.56
CA LEU A 23 16.13 2.29 7.94
C LEU A 23 15.57 0.90 7.61
N PHE A 24 14.27 0.73 7.80
CA PHE A 24 13.53 -0.49 7.48
C PHE A 24 12.09 -0.17 7.10
N THR A 25 11.44 -1.08 6.37
CA THR A 25 10.09 -0.88 5.86
C THR A 25 9.03 -1.22 6.90
N VAL A 26 7.92 -0.49 6.89
CA VAL A 26 6.72 -0.84 7.63
C VAL A 26 5.88 -1.79 6.77
N GLY A 27 5.90 -3.06 7.14
CA GLY A 27 5.33 -4.13 6.32
C GLY A 27 6.13 -4.35 5.03
N ARG A 28 5.45 -4.94 4.03
CA ARG A 28 6.06 -5.34 2.75
C ARG A 28 5.22 -4.85 1.58
N LEU A 29 5.86 -4.86 0.42
CA LEU A 29 5.26 -4.68 -0.89
C LEU A 29 5.85 -5.77 -1.80
N ASP A 30 5.02 -6.52 -2.52
CA ASP A 30 5.53 -7.55 -3.43
C ASP A 30 6.36 -6.91 -4.55
N VAL A 31 7.31 -7.67 -5.11
CA VAL A 31 8.20 -7.19 -6.19
C VAL A 31 7.41 -6.66 -7.40
N ALA A 32 6.30 -7.30 -7.74
CA ALA A 32 5.43 -6.90 -8.86
C ALA A 32 4.36 -5.87 -8.46
N THR A 33 4.43 -5.29 -7.26
CA THR A 33 3.51 -4.27 -6.75
C THR A 33 4.25 -2.94 -6.65
N THR A 34 3.58 -1.85 -7.02
CA THR A 34 4.14 -0.49 -6.93
C THR A 34 3.40 0.35 -5.90
N GLY A 35 3.91 1.55 -5.61
CA GLY A 35 3.21 2.56 -4.82
C GLY A 35 3.75 2.69 -3.40
N LEU A 36 2.85 3.05 -2.48
CA LEU A 36 3.21 3.50 -1.13
C LEU A 36 3.86 2.40 -0.29
N ILE A 37 5.07 2.69 0.19
CA ILE A 37 5.75 1.96 1.25
C ILE A 37 6.30 2.96 2.25
N ILE A 38 6.14 2.68 3.54
CA ILE A 38 6.67 3.54 4.60
C ILE A 38 8.01 2.97 5.04
N VAL A 39 8.98 3.85 5.27
CA VAL A 39 10.32 3.51 5.78
C VAL A 39 10.56 4.32 7.04
N THR A 40 11.08 3.67 8.07
CA THR A 40 11.30 4.27 9.38
C THR A 40 12.56 3.70 10.03
N ASN A 41 13.06 4.39 11.05
CA ASN A 41 14.03 3.90 12.02
C ASN A 41 13.40 3.65 13.41
N ASP A 42 12.09 3.90 13.56
CA ASP A 42 11.32 3.71 14.79
C ASP A 42 10.59 2.35 14.75
N GLY A 43 11.00 1.45 15.64
CA GLY A 43 10.45 0.10 15.74
C GLY A 43 9.02 0.06 16.28
N ASP A 44 8.69 0.95 17.21
CA ASP A 44 7.36 1.01 17.84
C ASP A 44 6.33 1.50 16.83
N PHE A 45 6.68 2.53 16.04
CA PHE A 45 5.85 2.99 14.94
C PHE A 45 5.64 1.90 13.88
N ALA A 46 6.72 1.22 13.48
CA ALA A 46 6.61 0.15 12.49
C ALA A 46 5.70 -0.99 12.98
N GLN A 47 5.84 -1.38 14.25
CA GLN A 47 5.00 -2.40 14.86
C GLN A 47 3.54 -1.93 14.91
N ALA A 48 3.27 -0.73 15.42
CA ALA A 48 1.91 -0.20 15.55
C ALA A 48 1.16 -0.13 14.21
N VAL A 49 1.85 0.26 13.13
CA VAL A 49 1.22 0.40 11.80
C VAL A 49 1.09 -0.96 11.09
N SER A 50 2.07 -1.85 11.22
CA SER A 50 2.08 -3.13 10.52
C SER A 50 1.29 -4.24 11.22
N HIS A 51 1.07 -4.14 12.53
CA HIS A 51 0.41 -5.19 13.31
C HIS A 51 -1.06 -5.37 12.87
N PRO A 52 -1.57 -6.61 12.71
CA PRO A 52 -2.94 -6.86 12.25
C PRO A 52 -4.03 -6.19 13.10
N SER A 53 -3.79 -5.99 14.40
CA SER A 53 -4.74 -5.30 15.29
C SER A 53 -4.91 -3.81 14.98
N SER A 54 -4.01 -3.21 14.19
CA SER A 54 -4.12 -1.81 13.78
C SER A 54 -5.35 -1.58 12.90
N LYS A 55 -5.81 -2.63 12.20
CA LYS A 55 -6.92 -2.61 11.24
C LYS A 55 -6.79 -1.46 10.23
N LEU A 56 -5.57 -1.00 9.97
CA LEU A 56 -5.32 0.09 9.04
C LEU A 56 -5.66 -0.37 7.63
N GLN A 57 -6.63 0.33 7.04
CA GLN A 57 -7.04 0.12 5.67
C GLN A 57 -5.90 0.40 4.70
N LYS A 58 -5.76 -0.46 3.71
CA LYS A 58 -4.81 -0.35 2.62
C LYS A 58 -5.63 -0.29 1.34
N GLU A 59 -5.45 0.79 0.58
CA GLU A 59 -6.16 0.97 -0.69
C GLU A 59 -5.23 0.64 -1.85
N TYR A 60 -5.71 -0.20 -2.75
CA TYR A 60 -5.02 -0.64 -3.94
C TYR A 60 -5.84 -0.31 -5.19
N ILE A 61 -5.13 0.02 -6.26
CA ILE A 61 -5.68 0.04 -7.61
C ILE A 61 -5.13 -1.17 -8.36
N ALA A 62 -6.03 -2.10 -8.68
CA ALA A 62 -5.78 -3.26 -9.51
C ALA A 62 -6.13 -2.92 -10.96
N THR A 63 -5.13 -2.88 -11.84
CA THR A 63 -5.35 -2.75 -13.29
C THR A 63 -5.50 -4.14 -13.86
N ILE A 64 -6.55 -4.37 -14.65
CA ILE A 64 -6.95 -5.70 -15.13
C ILE A 64 -6.59 -5.88 -16.61
N ASP A 65 -6.09 -7.06 -16.94
CA ASP A 65 -5.88 -7.50 -18.31
C ASP A 65 -7.17 -8.14 -18.83
N GLY A 66 -7.94 -7.39 -19.63
CA GLY A 66 -9.25 -7.81 -20.16
C GLY A 66 -10.42 -6.97 -19.62
N ALA A 67 -11.64 -7.52 -19.72
CA ALA A 67 -12.87 -6.83 -19.33
C ALA A 67 -13.28 -7.14 -17.88
N VAL A 68 -13.86 -6.15 -17.21
CA VAL A 68 -14.44 -6.30 -15.87
C VAL A 68 -15.95 -6.16 -15.96
N ASN A 69 -16.70 -7.12 -15.40
CA ASN A 69 -18.15 -7.09 -15.34
C ASN A 69 -18.62 -7.18 -13.87
N LYS A 70 -19.93 -7.03 -13.66
CA LYS A 70 -20.54 -7.04 -12.33
C LYS A 70 -20.29 -8.33 -11.54
N ARG A 71 -20.23 -9.49 -12.22
CA ARG A 71 -19.98 -10.79 -11.55
C ARG A 71 -18.58 -10.83 -10.95
N HIS A 72 -17.58 -10.28 -11.64
CA HIS A 72 -16.23 -10.20 -11.09
C HIS A 72 -16.18 -9.33 -9.84
N LEU A 73 -16.87 -8.17 -9.84
CA LEU A 73 -16.90 -7.29 -8.67
C LEU A 73 -17.58 -7.98 -7.47
N ILE A 74 -18.69 -8.70 -7.70
CA ILE A 74 -19.37 -9.49 -6.66
C ILE A 74 -18.42 -10.55 -6.10
N ALA A 75 -17.76 -11.33 -6.95
CA ALA A 75 -16.83 -12.37 -6.51
C ALA A 75 -15.66 -11.83 -5.67
N ILE A 76 -15.11 -10.65 -6.03
CA ILE A 76 -14.07 -10.00 -5.21
C ILE A 76 -14.66 -9.58 -3.86
N SER A 77 -15.87 -8.98 -3.84
CA SER A 77 -16.54 -8.53 -2.63
C SER A 77 -16.92 -9.67 -1.68
N GLU A 78 -17.25 -10.84 -2.21
CA GLU A 78 -17.54 -12.05 -1.43
C GLU A 78 -16.28 -12.59 -0.73
N GLY A 79 -15.09 -12.18 -1.18
CA GLY A 79 -13.84 -12.59 -0.57
C GLY A 79 -13.32 -13.94 -1.08
N THR A 80 -12.24 -14.41 -0.47
CA THR A 80 -11.69 -15.74 -0.76
C THR A 80 -10.88 -16.27 0.41
N VAL A 81 -10.58 -17.58 0.41
CA VAL A 81 -9.75 -18.21 1.43
C VAL A 81 -8.27 -18.01 1.08
N ILE A 82 -7.53 -17.40 2.00
CA ILE A 82 -6.10 -17.12 1.89
C ILE A 82 -5.43 -17.68 3.13
N GLU A 83 -4.54 -18.67 2.94
CA GLU A 83 -3.84 -19.33 4.04
C GLU A 83 -4.79 -19.83 5.15
N GLY A 84 -5.93 -20.43 4.75
CA GLY A 84 -6.91 -21.01 5.66
C GLY A 84 -7.85 -20.01 6.35
N THR A 85 -7.77 -18.72 6.03
CA THR A 85 -8.68 -17.68 6.54
C THR A 85 -9.48 -17.08 5.41
N HIS A 86 -10.78 -16.89 5.62
CA HIS A 86 -11.64 -16.22 4.65
C HIS A 86 -11.49 -14.70 4.77
N CYS A 87 -10.96 -14.06 3.73
CA CYS A 87 -10.64 -12.65 3.68
C CYS A 87 -11.63 -11.92 2.79
N THR A 88 -12.26 -10.88 3.32
CA THR A 88 -13.24 -10.06 2.58
C THR A 88 -12.75 -8.61 2.48
N PRO A 89 -12.71 -8.01 1.28
CA PRO A 89 -12.34 -6.60 1.14
C PRO A 89 -13.43 -5.68 1.70
N ASP A 90 -13.02 -4.53 2.23
CA ASP A 90 -13.92 -3.49 2.72
C ASP A 90 -14.65 -2.76 1.57
N VAL A 91 -13.96 -2.60 0.44
CA VAL A 91 -14.44 -1.87 -0.73
C VAL A 91 -13.97 -2.55 -2.00
N VAL A 92 -14.88 -2.69 -2.96
CA VAL A 92 -14.60 -3.11 -4.34
C VAL A 92 -15.37 -2.21 -5.28
N GLU A 93 -14.66 -1.44 -6.09
CA GLU A 93 -15.27 -0.43 -6.96
C GLU A 93 -14.58 -0.41 -8.32
N LEU A 94 -15.36 -0.53 -9.40
CA LEU A 94 -14.85 -0.28 -10.75
C LEU A 94 -14.67 1.21 -10.93
N LEU A 95 -13.43 1.64 -11.20
CA LEU A 95 -13.14 3.04 -11.44
C LEU A 95 -13.57 3.48 -12.84
N PRO A 96 -13.92 4.76 -13.02
CA PRO A 96 -14.19 5.31 -14.34
C PRO A 96 -13.02 5.10 -15.32
N PRO A 97 -13.32 4.90 -16.62
CA PRO A 97 -12.31 4.88 -17.67
C PRO A 97 -11.43 6.14 -17.63
N GLN A 98 -10.15 5.97 -17.93
CA GLN A 98 -9.21 7.07 -18.06
C GLN A 98 -8.68 7.13 -19.50
N PRO A 99 -8.64 8.30 -20.16
CA PRO A 99 -8.21 8.40 -21.56
C PRO A 99 -6.81 7.82 -21.84
N ASP A 100 -5.93 7.94 -20.85
CA ASP A 100 -4.52 7.50 -20.88
C ASP A 100 -4.33 6.05 -20.40
N ILE A 101 -5.35 5.44 -19.79
CA ILE A 101 -5.29 4.07 -19.27
C ILE A 101 -6.41 3.23 -19.91
N PRO A 102 -6.12 2.48 -20.98
CA PRO A 102 -7.13 1.72 -21.71
C PRO A 102 -7.68 0.51 -20.94
N ARG A 103 -7.01 0.12 -19.85
CA ARG A 103 -7.36 -1.08 -19.06
C ARG A 103 -8.32 -0.71 -17.93
N PRO A 104 -9.34 -1.55 -17.63
CA PRO A 104 -10.19 -1.37 -16.46
C PRO A 104 -9.37 -1.38 -15.17
N ARG A 105 -9.82 -0.58 -14.20
CA ARG A 105 -9.18 -0.47 -12.90
C ARG A 105 -10.19 -0.69 -11.80
N ILE A 106 -9.82 -1.48 -10.80
CA ILE A 106 -10.64 -1.78 -9.65
C ILE A 106 -9.94 -1.20 -8.43
N ARG A 107 -10.67 -0.39 -7.65
CA ARG A 107 -10.26 0.03 -6.33
C ARG A 107 -10.65 -1.05 -5.33
N ILE A 108 -9.66 -1.54 -4.59
CA ILE A 108 -9.82 -2.59 -3.58
C ILE A 108 -9.24 -2.07 -2.26
N VAL A 109 -10.05 -2.08 -1.20
CA VAL A 109 -9.62 -1.72 0.15
C VAL A 109 -9.64 -2.95 1.04
N VAL A 110 -8.54 -3.21 1.74
CA VAL A 110 -8.42 -4.33 2.69
C VAL A 110 -7.82 -3.84 3.99
N HIS A 111 -8.17 -4.47 5.12
CA HIS A 111 -7.61 -4.13 6.43
C HIS A 111 -6.72 -5.25 7.02
N GLU A 112 -6.88 -6.50 6.60
CA GLU A 112 -6.07 -7.62 7.09
C GLU A 112 -4.60 -7.50 6.66
N GLY A 113 -4.35 -7.23 5.38
CA GLY A 113 -3.00 -7.08 4.84
C GLY A 113 -2.23 -8.40 4.76
N ARG A 114 -2.94 -9.50 4.47
CA ARG A 114 -2.33 -10.83 4.28
C ARG A 114 -1.43 -10.88 3.05
N ASN A 115 -0.53 -11.87 3.03
CA ASN A 115 0.38 -12.04 1.92
C ASN A 115 -0.40 -12.26 0.62
N HIS A 116 -0.09 -11.48 -0.41
CA HIS A 116 -0.76 -11.52 -1.72
C HIS A 116 -2.29 -11.37 -1.69
N GLU A 117 -2.88 -10.80 -0.63
CA GLU A 117 -4.34 -10.77 -0.41
C GLU A 117 -5.14 -10.27 -1.63
N VAL A 118 -4.80 -9.08 -2.12
CA VAL A 118 -5.48 -8.47 -3.26
C VAL A 118 -5.29 -9.26 -4.56
N ARG A 119 -4.13 -9.93 -4.72
CA ARG A 119 -3.85 -10.74 -5.91
C ARG A 119 -4.73 -11.99 -5.93
N GLU A 120 -4.86 -12.67 -4.79
CA GLU A 120 -5.71 -13.85 -4.68
C GLU A 120 -7.19 -13.50 -4.82
N LEU A 121 -7.65 -12.37 -4.29
CA LEU A 121 -9.02 -11.87 -4.50
C LEU A 121 -9.32 -11.69 -6.01
N VAL A 122 -8.44 -10.97 -6.72
CA VAL A 122 -8.60 -10.73 -8.16
C VAL A 122 -8.54 -12.03 -8.96
N LYS A 123 -7.61 -12.93 -8.63
CA LYS A 123 -7.44 -14.21 -9.31
C LYS A 123 -8.65 -15.13 -9.11
N ASN A 124 -9.20 -15.21 -7.89
CA ASN A 124 -10.39 -16.03 -7.61
C ASN A 124 -11.64 -15.53 -8.34
N ALA A 125 -11.74 -14.24 -8.62
CA ALA A 125 -12.79 -13.67 -9.46
C ALA A 125 -12.61 -13.98 -10.97
N GLY A 126 -11.61 -14.78 -11.35
CA GLY A 126 -11.31 -15.13 -12.74
C GLY A 126 -10.63 -14.02 -13.53
N LEU A 127 -10.08 -13.01 -12.86
CA LEU A 127 -9.41 -11.87 -13.50
C LEU A 127 -7.89 -12.04 -13.51
N LYS A 128 -7.27 -11.51 -14.57
CA LYS A 128 -5.82 -11.43 -14.69
C LYS A 128 -5.35 -10.03 -14.33
N LEU A 129 -4.47 -9.94 -13.34
CA LEU A 129 -3.87 -8.68 -12.90
C LEU A 129 -2.80 -8.23 -13.90
N TYR A 130 -2.94 -7.02 -14.44
CA TYR A 130 -1.90 -6.35 -15.23
C TYR A 130 -0.90 -5.63 -14.32
N SER A 131 -1.40 -4.86 -13.36
CA SER A 131 -0.57 -4.16 -12.38
C SER A 131 -1.32 -3.92 -11.07
N LEU A 132 -0.55 -3.76 -9.99
CA LEU A 132 -1.08 -3.44 -8.67
C LEU A 132 -0.33 -2.25 -8.10
N LYS A 133 -1.07 -1.25 -7.63
CA LYS A 133 -0.50 -0.05 -7.01
C LYS A 133 -1.18 0.22 -5.66
N ARG A 134 -0.41 0.24 -4.57
CA ARG A 134 -0.90 0.69 -3.26
C ARG A 134 -0.90 2.21 -3.21
N LEU A 135 -2.05 2.82 -2.96
CA LEU A 135 -2.20 4.27 -2.90
C LEU A 135 -2.35 4.80 -1.48
N ARG A 136 -2.80 4.00 -0.52
CA ARG A 136 -3.13 4.48 0.82
C ARG A 136 -2.81 3.46 1.90
N ILE A 137 -2.35 3.94 3.05
CA ILE A 137 -2.25 3.18 4.31
C ILE A 137 -2.88 4.05 5.41
N GLY A 138 -3.89 3.53 6.11
CA GLY A 138 -4.69 4.34 7.02
C GLY A 138 -5.32 5.53 6.29
N GLY A 139 -5.17 6.72 6.86
CA GLY A 139 -5.56 7.97 6.22
C GLY A 139 -4.50 8.59 5.31
N PHE A 140 -3.25 8.09 5.31
CA PHE A 140 -2.18 8.66 4.49
C PHE A 140 -2.24 8.13 3.06
N ARG A 141 -2.33 9.04 2.09
CA ARG A 141 -2.38 8.74 0.66
C ARG A 141 -1.07 9.15 -0.01
N LEU A 142 -0.60 8.31 -0.93
CA LEU A 142 0.55 8.58 -1.78
C LEU A 142 0.32 9.90 -2.55
N PRO A 143 1.19 10.91 -2.40
CA PRO A 143 1.09 12.14 -3.18
C PRO A 143 1.14 11.85 -4.67
N SER A 144 0.26 12.50 -5.46
CA SER A 144 0.14 12.25 -6.89
C SER A 144 1.33 12.77 -7.70
N ASP A 145 2.03 13.77 -7.17
CA ASP A 145 3.22 14.41 -7.73
C ASP A 145 4.52 13.72 -7.33
N LEU A 146 4.46 12.70 -6.45
CA LEU A 146 5.65 11.96 -6.04
C LEU A 146 6.05 10.95 -7.14
N GLY A 147 7.19 11.21 -7.76
CA GLY A 147 7.77 10.34 -8.78
C GLY A 147 8.09 8.93 -8.26
N ILE A 148 8.17 7.96 -9.18
CA ILE A 148 8.61 6.60 -8.85
C ILE A 148 10.04 6.64 -8.31
N GLY A 149 10.28 5.94 -7.20
CA GLY A 149 11.59 5.94 -6.55
C GLY A 149 11.93 7.26 -5.86
N MET A 150 10.93 8.11 -5.60
CA MET A 150 11.08 9.29 -4.75
C MET A 150 10.46 9.04 -3.38
N HIS A 151 10.89 9.82 -2.39
CA HIS A 151 10.38 9.74 -1.02
C HIS A 151 10.04 11.14 -0.49
N VAL A 152 9.20 11.18 0.54
CA VAL A 152 8.87 12.39 1.29
C VAL A 152 8.93 12.07 2.78
N GLU A 153 9.35 13.04 3.59
CA GLU A 153 9.31 12.91 5.06
C GLU A 153 7.87 13.14 5.55
N LEU A 154 7.40 12.26 6.43
CA LEU A 154 6.06 12.35 7.00
C LEU A 154 6.01 13.42 8.08
N LYS A 155 4.97 14.25 8.07
CA LYS A 155 4.70 15.25 9.10
C LYS A 155 3.91 14.62 10.25
N GLN A 156 3.87 15.29 11.40
CA GLN A 156 3.08 14.83 12.55
C GLN A 156 1.60 14.60 12.22
N SER A 157 1.02 15.41 11.32
CA SER A 157 -0.34 15.21 10.81
C SER A 157 -0.51 13.87 10.08
N ASP A 158 0.50 13.46 9.32
CA ASP A 158 0.48 12.22 8.54
C ASP A 158 0.57 11.00 9.45
N LEU A 159 1.38 11.08 10.52
CA LEU A 159 1.48 10.04 11.54
C LEU A 159 0.12 9.81 12.23
N LYS A 160 -0.58 10.90 12.58
CA LYS A 160 -1.92 10.83 13.19
C LYS A 160 -2.93 10.14 12.27
N LEU A 161 -2.84 10.36 10.95
CA LEU A 161 -3.71 9.69 9.96
C LEU A 161 -3.50 8.16 9.93
N MET A 162 -2.38 7.66 10.43
CA MET A 162 -2.09 6.23 10.55
C MET A 162 -2.31 5.69 11.97
N GLY A 163 -3.01 6.44 12.81
CA GLY A 163 -3.34 6.02 14.18
C GLY A 163 -2.17 6.10 15.16
N TRP A 164 -1.04 6.72 14.75
CA TRP A 164 0.09 6.93 15.65
C TRP A 164 -0.20 8.05 16.64
N LYS A 165 -0.11 7.72 17.92
CA LYS A 165 -0.26 8.64 19.05
C LYS A 165 1.10 8.72 19.74
N SER A 166 1.97 9.59 19.24
CA SER A 166 3.18 10.01 19.97
C SER A 166 2.82 10.93 21.13
#